data_AF-A0A081AZG3-F1
#
_entry.id   AF-A0A081AZG3-F1
#
_cell.length_a   1.000
_cell.length_b   1.000
_cell.length_c   1.000
_cell.angle_alpha   90.00
_cell.angle_beta   90.00
_cell.angle_gamma   90.00
#
_symmetry.space_group_name_H-M   'P 1'
#
loop_
_entity.id
_entity.type
_entity.pdbx_description
1 polymer ?
#
loop_
_entity_poly.entity_id
_entity_poly.type
_entity_poly.pdbx_seq_one_letter_code
_entity_poly.pdbx_strand_id
1 'polypeptide(L)'
;MASRSRRAVLSLTTRFCLPHEGMTALDYLSSGSAVVLHDSTSPSLAVVTCQHVACPWLFPKYFTATWDWLQFVNEDHVRHSLQLLAVDDSNSRPEVLLELPLAAQVHTHESRDLALLTLKDSAALGSWQQVEQELGVQTLTLQQPPCERGDAVVFLGHKQLVSGEEEEGYQIPKAVTGHFVGRSSSGQEFAWSQELLEEGMCGGAVVGAAGQCVGVVEGIVPTIVQGDDEPEKHDREAHAAWQMRQALAGHVAFIPASDVRKFIEEPDDLLLTGMEIPPHI
;
A
#
# COMPACT_ATOMS: atom_id res chain seq x y z
N MET A 1 6.72 28.84 1.84
CA MET A 1 7.15 27.82 2.82
C MET A 1 6.13 26.70 2.80
N ALA A 2 6.32 25.73 1.91
CA ALA A 2 5.44 24.57 1.83
C ALA A 2 5.43 23.89 3.21
N SER A 3 4.22 23.66 3.72
CA SER A 3 3.98 22.83 4.91
C SER A 3 4.94 21.63 4.88
N ARG A 4 5.81 21.52 5.89
CA ARG A 4 6.58 20.30 6.17
C ARG A 4 5.57 19.20 6.45
N SER A 5 5.06 18.62 5.37
CA SER A 5 4.01 17.63 5.40
C SER A 5 4.60 16.41 6.09
N ARG A 6 3.94 15.95 7.16
CA ARG A 6 4.35 14.77 7.92
C ARG A 6 4.50 13.61 6.95
N ARG A 7 5.73 13.24 6.61
CA ARG A 7 6.00 12.10 5.74
C ARG A 7 5.93 10.87 6.63
N ALA A 8 4.81 10.18 6.57
CA ALA A 8 4.56 8.97 7.35
C ALA A 8 4.21 7.76 6.48
N VAL A 9 4.06 8.02 5.18
CA VAL A 9 3.84 7.03 4.14
C VAL A 9 5.08 7.02 3.26
N LEU A 10 5.67 5.85 3.08
CA LEU A 10 6.85 5.62 2.25
C LEU A 10 6.47 4.79 1.02
N SER A 11 7.32 4.82 0.02
CA SER A 11 7.22 3.93 -1.14
C SER A 11 7.66 2.54 -0.70
N LEU A 12 6.80 1.54 -0.86
CA LEU A 12 7.19 0.14 -0.74
C LEU A 12 7.69 -0.31 -2.10
N THR A 13 8.92 -0.80 -2.16
CA THR A 13 9.50 -1.40 -3.35
C THR A 13 9.70 -2.89 -3.12
N THR A 14 9.22 -3.68 -4.07
CA THR A 14 9.39 -5.12 -4.12
C THR A 14 10.31 -5.45 -5.29
N ARG A 15 11.39 -6.18 -5.02
CA ARG A 15 12.34 -6.65 -6.03
C ARG A 15 12.42 -8.17 -6.03
N PHE A 16 12.69 -8.77 -7.18
CA PHE A 16 12.74 -10.21 -7.34
C PHE A 16 14.03 -10.69 -8.03
N CYS A 17 14.39 -11.96 -7.85
CA CYS A 17 15.48 -12.60 -8.57
C CYS A 17 15.15 -14.07 -8.82
N LEU A 18 15.29 -14.52 -10.07
CA LEU A 18 15.10 -15.89 -10.53
C LEU A 18 16.45 -16.47 -11.03
N PRO A 19 17.33 -16.96 -10.15
CA PRO A 19 18.63 -17.50 -10.58
C PRO A 19 18.53 -18.69 -11.52
N HIS A 20 17.46 -19.48 -11.43
CA HIS A 20 17.22 -20.60 -12.34
C HIS A 20 16.92 -20.15 -13.78
N GLU A 21 16.46 -18.91 -13.96
CA GLU A 21 16.28 -18.24 -15.26
C GLU A 21 17.51 -17.39 -15.65
N GLY A 22 18.61 -17.47 -14.88
CA GLY A 22 19.88 -16.79 -15.19
C GLY A 22 20.01 -15.37 -14.62
N MET A 23 19.08 -14.92 -13.76
CA MET A 23 19.23 -13.64 -13.07
C MET A 23 20.36 -13.68 -12.04
N THR A 24 21.23 -12.67 -12.05
CA THR A 24 22.38 -12.55 -11.11
C THR A 24 22.20 -11.43 -10.09
N ALA A 25 21.16 -10.61 -10.26
CA ALA A 25 20.85 -9.49 -9.39
C ALA A 25 19.32 -9.36 -9.21
N LEU A 26 18.93 -8.62 -8.18
CA LEU A 26 17.53 -8.26 -7.95
C LEU A 26 17.07 -7.27 -9.02
N ASP A 27 15.89 -7.51 -9.56
CA ASP A 27 15.21 -6.66 -10.53
C ASP A 27 13.89 -6.12 -9.94
N TYR A 28 13.37 -5.05 -10.51
CA TYR A 28 12.12 -4.43 -10.07
C TYR A 28 10.92 -5.37 -10.32
N LEU A 29 10.13 -5.64 -9.28
CA LEU A 29 8.86 -6.37 -9.41
C LEU A 29 7.68 -5.42 -9.40
N SER A 30 7.57 -4.62 -8.35
CA SER A 30 6.44 -3.72 -8.14
C SER A 30 6.75 -2.66 -7.10
N SER A 31 5.92 -1.62 -7.07
CA SER A 31 5.93 -0.63 -6.00
C SER A 31 4.53 -0.16 -5.66
N GLY A 32 4.33 0.18 -4.38
CA GLY A 32 3.10 0.76 -3.86
C GLY A 32 3.40 1.65 -2.67
N SER A 33 2.39 1.92 -1.85
CA SER A 33 2.54 2.75 -0.67
C SER A 33 2.56 1.88 0.60
N ALA A 34 3.26 2.33 1.64
CA ALA A 34 3.21 1.69 2.95
C ALA A 34 3.20 2.72 4.07
N VAL A 35 2.40 2.45 5.10
CA VAL A 35 2.26 3.28 6.29
C VAL A 35 3.23 2.80 7.36
N VAL A 36 4.03 3.72 7.90
CA VAL A 36 4.89 3.43 9.06
C VAL A 36 4.15 3.83 10.33
N LEU A 37 3.84 2.85 11.16
CA LEU A 37 3.08 2.99 12.38
C LEU A 37 3.98 2.76 13.60
N HIS A 38 3.75 3.55 14.64
CA HIS A 38 4.32 3.29 15.94
C HIS A 38 3.49 2.21 16.63
N ASP A 39 4.10 1.08 16.95
CA ASP A 39 3.51 0.10 17.85
C ASP A 39 3.77 0.55 19.29
N SER A 40 2.73 0.75 20.09
CA SER A 40 2.90 1.09 21.51
C SER A 40 3.48 -0.05 22.35
N THR A 41 3.46 -1.27 21.83
CA THR A 41 3.83 -2.50 22.55
C THR A 41 5.23 -3.03 22.19
N SER A 42 5.83 -2.56 21.10
CA SER A 42 7.15 -2.98 20.63
C SER A 42 8.03 -1.77 20.25
N PRO A 43 9.35 -1.83 20.48
CA PRO A 43 10.28 -0.84 19.93
C PRO A 43 10.44 -0.95 18.40
N SER A 44 9.86 -1.97 17.76
CA SER A 44 9.85 -2.11 16.29
C SER A 44 8.76 -1.27 15.65
N LEU A 45 9.06 -0.72 14.48
CA LEU A 45 8.06 -0.03 13.65
C LEU A 45 7.26 -1.05 12.84
N ALA A 46 5.94 -0.93 12.91
CA ALA A 46 5.03 -1.70 12.07
C ALA A 46 4.92 -1.01 10.71
N VAL A 47 5.12 -1.76 9.64
CA VAL A 47 4.98 -1.29 8.26
C VAL A 47 3.78 -2.00 7.66
N VAL A 48 2.70 -1.25 7.40
CA VAL A 48 1.44 -1.80 6.90
C VAL A 48 1.21 -1.36 5.46
N THR A 49 0.77 -2.29 4.62
CA THR A 49 0.38 -2.05 3.22
C THR A 49 -0.70 -3.04 2.81
N CYS A 50 -1.08 -3.05 1.53
CA CYS A 50 -1.95 -4.07 0.96
C CYS A 50 -1.17 -5.36 0.68
N GLN A 51 -1.86 -6.50 0.78
CA GLN A 51 -1.28 -7.80 0.45
C GLN A 51 -0.95 -7.88 -1.05
N HIS A 52 -1.78 -7.34 -1.94
CA HIS A 52 -1.46 -7.34 -3.38
C HIS A 52 -0.27 -6.45 -3.75
N VAL A 53 0.09 -5.49 -2.89
CA VAL A 53 1.28 -4.63 -3.07
C VAL A 53 2.53 -5.35 -2.58
N ALA A 54 2.48 -5.95 -1.38
CA ALA A 54 3.62 -6.68 -0.83
C ALA A 54 3.86 -8.01 -1.55
N CYS A 55 2.79 -8.75 -1.87
CA CYS A 55 2.84 -10.11 -2.37
C CYS A 55 2.10 -10.28 -3.70
N PRO A 56 2.46 -9.53 -4.77
CA PRO A 56 1.70 -9.55 -6.02
C PRO A 56 1.57 -10.94 -6.67
N TRP A 57 2.53 -11.85 -6.42
CA TRP A 57 2.49 -13.23 -6.93
C TRP A 57 1.33 -14.07 -6.37
N LEU A 58 0.74 -13.67 -5.24
CA LEU A 58 -0.47 -14.30 -4.69
C LEU A 58 -1.74 -13.86 -5.43
N PHE A 59 -1.65 -12.83 -6.28
CA PHE A 59 -2.76 -12.24 -7.03
C PHE A 59 -2.56 -12.38 -8.54
N PRO A 60 -2.22 -13.56 -9.08
CA PRO A 60 -1.84 -13.70 -10.48
C PRO A 60 -2.95 -13.22 -11.42
N LYS A 61 -4.23 -13.48 -11.09
CA LYS A 61 -5.39 -13.03 -11.88
C LYS A 61 -5.50 -11.51 -12.00
N TYR A 62 -5.03 -10.78 -10.99
CA TYR A 62 -5.03 -9.32 -11.02
C TYR A 62 -3.99 -8.80 -12.03
N PHE A 63 -2.89 -9.54 -12.22
CA PHE A 63 -1.78 -9.16 -13.07
C PHE A 63 -1.68 -9.96 -14.38
N THR A 64 -2.52 -10.98 -14.62
CA THR A 64 -2.37 -11.93 -15.75
C THR A 64 -2.39 -11.28 -17.13
N ALA A 65 -3.06 -10.12 -17.29
CA ALA A 65 -3.09 -9.41 -18.57
C ALA A 65 -1.78 -8.68 -18.86
N THR A 66 -0.96 -8.42 -17.83
CA THR A 66 0.24 -7.59 -17.90
C THR A 66 1.51 -8.40 -17.64
N TRP A 67 1.49 -9.35 -16.70
CA TRP A 67 2.65 -10.11 -16.21
C TRP A 67 2.35 -11.61 -16.13
N ASP A 68 2.26 -12.27 -17.28
CA ASP A 68 2.10 -13.74 -17.36
C ASP A 68 3.26 -14.50 -16.70
N TRP A 69 4.46 -13.93 -16.70
CA TRP A 69 5.66 -14.46 -16.05
C TRP A 69 5.61 -14.40 -14.52
N LEU A 70 4.69 -13.64 -13.91
CA LEU A 70 4.58 -13.52 -12.45
C LEU A 70 4.33 -14.88 -11.77
N GLN A 71 3.77 -15.84 -12.50
CA GLN A 71 3.57 -17.22 -12.04
C GLN A 71 4.86 -17.96 -11.66
N PHE A 72 6.02 -17.47 -12.09
CA PHE A 72 7.34 -18.03 -11.74
C PHE A 72 7.95 -17.40 -10.49
N VAL A 73 7.35 -16.32 -9.97
CA VAL A 73 7.78 -15.63 -8.76
C VAL A 73 7.03 -16.20 -7.55
N ASN A 74 7.73 -16.41 -6.45
CA ASN A 74 7.18 -16.78 -5.15
C ASN A 74 7.92 -16.01 -4.04
N GLU A 75 7.61 -16.30 -2.79
CA GLU A 75 8.22 -15.65 -1.62
C GLU A 75 9.75 -15.75 -1.62
N ASP A 76 10.32 -16.89 -2.02
CA ASP A 76 11.77 -17.10 -2.07
C ASP A 76 12.44 -16.08 -2.99
N HIS A 77 11.80 -15.72 -4.09
CA HIS A 77 12.42 -14.86 -5.08
C HIS A 77 12.45 -13.37 -4.69
N VAL A 78 11.80 -12.96 -3.61
CA VAL A 78 11.43 -11.56 -3.38
C VAL A 78 12.14 -10.92 -2.19
N ARG A 79 12.40 -9.61 -2.28
CA ARG A 79 12.84 -8.75 -1.17
C ARG A 79 12.11 -7.42 -1.18
N HIS A 80 11.86 -6.88 0.01
CA HIS A 80 11.17 -5.60 0.20
C HIS A 80 12.08 -4.53 0.80
N SER A 81 11.87 -3.28 0.37
CA SER A 81 12.45 -2.10 1.00
C SER A 81 11.46 -0.94 1.03
N LEU A 82 11.63 -0.03 1.99
CA LEU A 82 10.92 1.25 2.02
C LEU A 82 11.83 2.36 1.49
N GLN A 83 11.29 3.22 0.65
CA GLN A 83 11.99 4.37 0.12
C GLN A 83 11.34 5.69 0.58
N LEU A 84 12.17 6.60 1.08
CA LEU A 84 11.81 8.00 1.30
C LEU A 84 12.24 8.79 0.06
N LEU A 85 11.28 9.34 -0.67
CA LEU A 85 11.51 9.99 -1.95
C LEU A 85 11.50 11.52 -1.81
N ALA A 86 12.56 12.21 -2.22
CA ALA A 86 12.55 13.67 -2.36
C ALA A 86 11.61 14.06 -3.50
N VAL A 87 10.83 15.12 -3.29
CA VAL A 87 9.97 15.65 -4.36
C VAL A 87 10.62 16.91 -4.87
N ASP A 88 10.90 16.92 -6.17
CA ASP A 88 11.15 18.15 -6.92
C ASP A 88 9.88 18.51 -7.70
N ASP A 89 9.62 19.79 -7.90
CA ASP A 89 8.45 20.31 -8.61
C ASP A 89 8.50 20.01 -10.13
N SER A 90 9.56 19.37 -10.61
CA SER A 90 9.86 19.14 -12.02
C SER A 90 9.21 17.89 -12.64
N ASN A 91 8.42 17.10 -11.89
CA ASN A 91 7.94 15.77 -12.31
C ASN A 91 9.08 14.89 -12.86
N SER A 92 10.30 15.05 -12.34
CA SER A 92 11.43 14.17 -12.65
C SER A 92 11.41 12.94 -11.75
N ARG A 93 12.21 11.93 -12.11
CA ARG A 93 12.51 10.80 -11.21
C ARG A 93 12.98 11.36 -9.86
N PRO A 94 12.32 11.00 -8.74
CA PRO A 94 12.69 11.54 -7.44
C PRO A 94 14.00 10.95 -6.96
N GLU A 95 14.75 11.75 -6.20
CA GLU A 95 15.91 11.27 -5.47
C GLU A 95 15.45 10.39 -4.29
N VAL A 96 16.06 9.23 -4.14
CA VAL A 96 15.87 8.36 -2.97
C VAL A 96 16.73 8.90 -1.82
N LEU A 97 16.09 9.57 -0.85
CA LEU A 97 16.77 10.11 0.34
C LEU A 97 17.16 9.03 1.33
N LEU A 98 16.38 7.96 1.39
CA LEU A 98 16.61 6.82 2.27
C LEU A 98 16.00 5.58 1.66
N GLU A 99 16.72 4.46 1.73
CA GLU A 99 16.19 3.12 1.48
C GLU A 99 16.41 2.25 2.72
N LEU A 100 15.30 1.72 3.26
CA LEU A 100 15.30 0.87 4.45
C LEU A 100 14.97 -0.56 4.05
N PRO A 101 15.86 -1.55 4.27
CA PRO A 101 15.53 -2.94 4.03
C PRO A 101 14.49 -3.41 5.05
N LEU A 102 13.51 -4.18 4.59
CA LEU A 102 12.53 -4.85 5.44
C LEU A 102 12.98 -6.27 5.77
N ALA A 103 12.49 -6.79 6.89
CA ALA A 103 12.69 -8.17 7.29
C ALA A 103 12.07 -9.12 6.26
N ALA A 104 12.57 -10.36 6.22
CA ALA A 104 12.03 -11.42 5.38
C ALA A 104 10.62 -11.86 5.79
N GLN A 105 10.15 -11.49 6.99
CA GLN A 105 8.87 -11.90 7.52
C GLN A 105 7.79 -10.95 7.02
N VAL A 106 6.87 -11.48 6.23
CA VAL A 106 5.66 -10.77 5.80
C VAL A 106 4.47 -11.51 6.38
N HIS A 107 3.75 -10.84 7.27
CA HIS A 107 2.48 -11.36 7.75
C HIS A 107 1.37 -10.92 6.81
N THR A 108 0.43 -11.81 6.48
CA THR A 108 -0.71 -11.49 5.61
C THR A 108 -2.02 -11.82 6.30
N HIS A 109 -3.02 -10.96 6.15
CA HIS A 109 -4.32 -11.16 6.78
C HIS A 109 -5.16 -12.16 5.98
N GLU A 110 -5.94 -13.02 6.66
CA GLU A 110 -6.65 -14.15 6.01
C GLU A 110 -7.75 -13.73 5.02
N SER A 111 -8.45 -12.63 5.33
CA SER A 111 -9.67 -12.20 4.62
C SER A 111 -9.67 -10.74 4.16
N ARG A 112 -8.63 -9.99 4.51
CA ARG A 112 -8.46 -8.57 4.14
C ARG A 112 -7.18 -8.46 3.36
N ASP A 113 -7.16 -7.53 2.43
CA ASP A 113 -5.97 -7.21 1.65
C ASP A 113 -4.99 -6.35 2.48
N LEU A 114 -4.41 -6.97 3.52
CA LEU A 114 -3.44 -6.38 4.45
C LEU A 114 -2.18 -7.23 4.51
N ALA A 115 -1.04 -6.55 4.53
CA ALA A 115 0.25 -7.13 4.86
C ALA A 115 0.98 -6.28 5.91
N LEU A 116 1.68 -6.97 6.82
CA LEU A 116 2.48 -6.39 7.89
C LEU A 116 3.93 -6.84 7.72
N LEU A 117 4.81 -5.84 7.63
CA LEU A 117 6.25 -5.98 7.53
C LEU A 117 6.92 -5.21 8.68
N THR A 118 8.21 -5.47 8.88
CA THR A 118 9.02 -4.78 9.88
C THR A 118 10.38 -4.40 9.30
N LEU A 119 11.04 -3.40 9.90
CA LEU A 119 12.41 -3.06 9.53
C LEU A 119 13.35 -4.24 9.83
N LYS A 120 14.31 -4.50 8.93
CA LYS A 120 15.16 -5.69 8.98
C LYS A 120 15.96 -5.85 10.27
N ASP A 121 16.54 -4.76 10.76
CA ASP A 121 17.46 -4.78 11.90
C ASP A 121 17.56 -3.41 12.60
N SER A 122 18.37 -3.37 13.66
CA SER A 122 18.61 -2.16 14.45
C SER A 122 19.33 -1.05 13.67
N ALA A 123 20.07 -1.38 12.61
CA ALA A 123 20.72 -0.38 11.76
C ALA A 123 19.69 0.33 10.86
N ALA A 124 18.73 -0.40 10.32
CA ALA A 124 17.57 0.19 9.63
C ALA A 124 16.74 1.08 10.58
N LEU A 125 16.52 0.64 11.83
CA LEU A 125 15.83 1.45 12.83
C LEU A 125 16.61 2.73 13.20
N GLY A 126 17.93 2.64 13.36
CA GLY A 126 18.78 3.81 13.62
C GLY A 126 18.75 4.82 12.45
N SER A 127 18.73 4.31 11.22
CA SER A 127 18.61 5.14 10.01
C SER A 127 17.25 5.85 9.96
N TRP A 128 16.16 5.17 10.34
CA TRP A 128 14.85 5.78 10.51
C TRP A 128 14.87 6.91 11.56
N GLN A 129 15.41 6.64 12.75
CA GLN A 129 15.48 7.62 13.84
C GLN A 129 16.27 8.88 13.43
N GLN A 130 17.34 8.69 12.65
CA GLN A 130 18.12 9.80 12.12
C GLN A 130 17.28 10.67 11.17
N VAL A 131 16.58 10.09 10.19
CA VAL A 131 15.75 10.88 9.26
C VAL A 131 14.51 11.49 9.91
N GLU A 132 13.96 10.85 10.94
CA GLU A 132 12.89 11.44 11.76
C GLU A 132 13.35 12.74 12.41
N GLN A 133 14.59 12.78 12.92
CA GLN A 133 15.18 13.98 13.52
C GLN A 133 15.59 15.04 12.48
N GLU A 134 16.25 14.63 11.40
CA GLU A 134 16.84 15.54 10.41
C GLU A 134 15.80 16.10 9.43
N LEU A 135 14.88 15.25 8.97
CA LEU A 135 13.92 15.58 7.92
C LEU A 135 12.50 15.76 8.44
N GLY A 136 12.24 15.48 9.72
CA GLY A 136 10.91 15.62 10.33
C GLY A 136 9.88 14.63 9.80
N VAL A 137 10.33 13.47 9.31
CA VAL A 137 9.50 12.29 9.00
C VAL A 137 8.88 11.82 10.31
N GLN A 138 7.61 11.45 10.33
CA GLN A 138 6.92 11.02 11.55
C GLN A 138 6.14 9.75 11.29
N THR A 139 6.06 8.87 12.28
CA THR A 139 5.12 7.74 12.24
C THR A 139 3.68 8.22 12.44
N LEU A 140 2.70 7.46 11.93
CA LEU A 140 1.29 7.70 12.27
C LEU A 140 0.88 6.88 13.50
N THR A 141 -0.12 7.41 14.20
CA THR A 141 -0.87 6.66 15.22
C THR A 141 -2.24 6.30 14.67
N LEU A 142 -2.72 5.09 14.98
CA LEU A 142 -4.04 4.64 14.58
C LEU A 142 -5.12 5.35 15.42
N GLN A 143 -6.12 5.91 14.74
CA GLN A 143 -7.28 6.51 15.38
C GLN A 143 -8.07 5.46 16.17
N GLN A 144 -8.54 5.84 17.36
CA GLN A 144 -9.35 4.97 18.22
C GLN A 144 -10.85 5.02 17.86
N PRO A 145 -11.51 6.19 17.81
CA PRO A 145 -12.91 6.25 17.37
C PRO A 145 -13.03 5.92 15.87
N PRO A 146 -14.14 5.32 15.43
CA PRO A 146 -14.43 5.16 14.00
C PRO A 146 -14.71 6.51 13.35
N CYS A 147 -14.59 6.59 12.03
CA CYS A 147 -15.02 7.76 11.27
C CYS A 147 -16.54 7.93 11.27
N GLU A 148 -16.99 9.17 11.29
CA GLU A 148 -18.38 9.57 11.10
C GLU A 148 -18.60 10.12 9.69
N ARG A 149 -19.82 9.92 9.16
CA ARG A 149 -20.15 10.35 7.80
C ARG A 149 -19.93 11.86 7.64
N GLY A 150 -19.14 12.22 6.64
CA GLY A 150 -18.75 13.60 6.37
C GLY A 150 -17.43 14.04 7.01
N ASP A 151 -16.80 13.18 7.83
CA ASP A 151 -15.47 13.45 8.36
C ASP A 151 -14.47 13.71 7.22
N ALA A 152 -13.70 14.78 7.35
CA ALA A 152 -12.65 15.11 6.39
C ALA A 152 -11.51 14.11 6.52
N VAL A 153 -11.07 13.58 5.37
CA VAL A 153 -9.93 12.67 5.27
C VAL A 153 -8.95 13.14 4.20
N VAL A 154 -7.70 12.73 4.34
CA VAL A 154 -6.64 12.91 3.34
C VAL A 154 -6.01 11.56 3.06
N PHE A 155 -6.02 11.16 1.79
CA PHE A 155 -5.31 9.97 1.31
C PHE A 155 -3.87 10.36 1.03
N LEU A 156 -2.93 9.69 1.70
CA LEU A 156 -1.50 9.88 1.53
C LEU A 156 -0.88 8.61 0.95
N GLY A 157 -0.17 8.74 -0.15
CA GLY A 157 0.45 7.61 -0.84
C GLY A 157 1.49 8.08 -1.83
N HIS A 158 1.83 7.19 -2.73
CA HIS A 158 2.68 7.44 -3.88
C HIS A 158 1.93 7.05 -5.13
N LYS A 159 1.99 7.88 -6.17
CA LYS A 159 1.50 7.50 -7.47
C LYS A 159 2.62 6.98 -8.34
N GLN A 160 2.33 5.95 -9.12
CA GLN A 160 3.22 5.40 -10.12
C GLN A 160 3.18 6.29 -11.36
N LEU A 161 4.36 6.70 -11.85
CA LEU A 161 4.55 7.34 -13.14
C LEU A 161 5.37 6.40 -14.02
N VAL A 162 4.91 6.15 -15.23
CA VAL A 162 5.64 5.35 -16.22
C VAL A 162 6.42 6.30 -17.12
N SER A 163 7.75 6.19 -17.16
CA SER A 163 8.58 6.99 -18.09
C SER A 163 8.83 6.23 -19.38
N GLY A 164 7.93 6.40 -20.37
CA GLY A 164 8.09 5.77 -21.68
C GLY A 164 8.00 4.24 -21.66
N GLU A 165 8.20 3.61 -22.82
CA GLU A 165 7.99 2.16 -23.01
C GLU A 165 9.16 1.30 -22.50
N GLU A 166 10.31 1.90 -22.17
CA GLU A 166 11.56 1.17 -21.86
C GLU A 166 12.19 1.50 -20.49
N GLU A 167 11.73 2.52 -19.76
CA GLU A 167 12.28 2.82 -18.43
C GLU A 167 11.39 2.30 -17.30
N GLU A 168 12.02 1.85 -16.22
CA GLU A 168 11.36 1.60 -14.95
C GLU A 168 10.59 2.84 -14.51
N GLY A 169 9.27 2.68 -14.35
CA GLY A 169 8.46 3.72 -13.75
C GLY A 169 8.95 4.08 -12.34
N TYR A 170 8.68 5.30 -11.91
CA TYR A 170 9.03 5.78 -10.59
C TYR A 170 7.81 6.29 -9.85
N GLN A 171 7.90 6.32 -8.52
CA GLN A 171 6.82 6.76 -7.66
C GLN A 171 7.01 8.19 -7.21
N ILE A 172 5.96 9.00 -7.17
CA ILE A 172 6.01 10.31 -6.51
C ILE A 172 4.96 10.43 -5.40
N PRO A 173 5.28 11.02 -4.25
CA PRO A 173 4.32 11.28 -3.19
C PRO A 173 3.10 12.05 -3.70
N LYS A 174 1.91 11.61 -3.32
CA LYS A 174 0.63 12.21 -3.70
C LYS A 174 -0.28 12.27 -2.48
N ALA A 175 -0.97 13.40 -2.36
CA ALA A 175 -1.99 13.62 -1.35
C ALA A 175 -3.30 13.97 -2.06
N VAL A 176 -4.40 13.36 -1.65
CA VAL A 176 -5.74 13.64 -2.18
C VAL A 176 -6.70 13.86 -1.01
N THR A 177 -7.43 14.96 -1.04
CA THR A 177 -8.45 15.30 -0.06
C THR A 177 -9.75 14.57 -0.34
N GLY A 178 -10.51 14.28 0.71
CA GLY A 178 -11.77 13.56 0.61
C GLY A 178 -12.63 13.69 1.86
N HIS A 179 -13.71 12.90 1.89
CA HIS A 179 -14.54 12.75 3.08
C HIS A 179 -15.08 11.33 3.21
N PHE A 180 -15.24 10.88 4.45
CA PHE A 180 -15.81 9.58 4.75
C PHE A 180 -17.29 9.51 4.36
N VAL A 181 -17.68 8.44 3.67
CA VAL A 181 -19.04 8.25 3.14
C VAL A 181 -19.81 7.24 3.97
N GLY A 182 -19.19 6.14 4.36
CA GLY A 182 -19.85 5.13 5.18
C GLY A 182 -19.13 3.78 5.16
N ARG A 183 -19.80 2.80 5.77
CA ARG A 183 -19.29 1.44 5.96
C ARG A 183 -20.29 0.43 5.40
N SER A 184 -19.78 -0.61 4.74
CA SER A 184 -20.58 -1.77 4.33
C SER A 184 -20.89 -2.70 5.51
N SER A 185 -21.82 -3.64 5.31
CA SER A 185 -22.11 -4.70 6.27
C SER A 185 -20.92 -5.63 6.54
N SER A 186 -20.00 -5.79 5.59
CA SER A 186 -18.77 -6.58 5.76
C SER A 186 -17.65 -5.81 6.48
N GLY A 187 -17.89 -4.56 6.88
CA GLY A 187 -16.90 -3.74 7.58
C GLY A 187 -15.98 -2.92 6.67
N GLN A 188 -16.09 -3.06 5.34
CA GLN A 188 -15.33 -2.21 4.41
C GLN A 188 -15.76 -0.74 4.56
N GLU A 189 -14.79 0.16 4.63
CA GLU A 189 -15.02 1.60 4.72
C GLU A 189 -14.82 2.28 3.36
N PHE A 190 -15.66 3.28 3.08
CA PHE A 190 -15.68 4.02 1.83
C PHE A 190 -15.58 5.52 2.08
N ALA A 191 -14.78 6.17 1.25
CA ALA A 191 -14.65 7.62 1.25
C ALA A 191 -14.68 8.15 -0.18
N TRP A 192 -15.25 9.34 -0.35
CA TRP A 192 -15.18 10.08 -1.59
C TRP A 192 -13.86 10.86 -1.64
N SER A 193 -13.24 10.93 -2.81
CA SER A 193 -12.01 11.67 -3.05
C SER A 193 -12.22 12.77 -4.09
N GLN A 194 -11.51 13.89 -3.93
CA GLN A 194 -11.58 15.02 -4.86
C GLN A 194 -11.09 14.67 -6.27
N GLU A 195 -10.17 13.72 -6.36
CA GLU A 195 -9.64 13.13 -7.57
C GLU A 195 -9.69 11.62 -7.43
N LEU A 196 -9.82 10.88 -8.54
CA LEU A 196 -9.60 9.44 -8.50
C LEU A 196 -8.16 9.17 -8.04
N LEU A 197 -7.98 8.23 -7.11
CA LEU A 197 -6.62 7.84 -6.72
C LEU A 197 -5.93 7.17 -7.93
N GLU A 198 -4.62 7.32 -8.00
CA GLU A 198 -3.82 6.79 -9.11
C GLU A 198 -3.15 5.47 -8.67
N GLU A 199 -2.70 4.67 -9.63
CA GLU A 199 -1.93 3.45 -9.36
C GLU A 199 -0.73 3.74 -8.44
N GLY A 200 -0.40 2.78 -7.56
CA GLY A 200 0.64 2.93 -6.53
C GLY A 200 0.13 3.48 -5.18
N MET A 201 -1.06 4.11 -5.14
CA MET A 201 -1.61 4.69 -3.91
C MET A 201 -2.13 3.63 -2.92
N CYS A 202 -2.40 2.40 -3.38
CA CYS A 202 -2.78 1.28 -2.52
C CYS A 202 -1.70 0.99 -1.47
N GLY A 203 -2.14 0.64 -0.26
CA GLY A 203 -1.31 0.54 0.93
C GLY A 203 -0.95 1.88 1.58
N GLY A 204 -1.42 3.00 1.02
CA GLY A 204 -1.25 4.35 1.59
C GLY A 204 -2.12 4.59 2.82
N ALA A 205 -1.88 5.69 3.53
CA ALA A 205 -2.65 6.04 4.72
C ALA A 205 -3.91 6.85 4.36
N VAL A 206 -5.00 6.58 5.06
CA VAL A 206 -6.13 7.49 5.18
C VAL A 206 -5.97 8.26 6.50
N VAL A 207 -5.84 9.58 6.43
CA VAL A 207 -5.57 10.43 7.59
C VAL A 207 -6.78 11.30 7.90
N GLY A 208 -7.30 11.21 9.12
CA GLY A 208 -8.41 12.03 9.59
C GLY A 208 -7.99 13.46 9.94
N ALA A 209 -8.96 14.33 10.23
CA ALA A 209 -8.72 15.74 10.56
C ALA A 209 -7.75 15.98 11.74
N ALA A 210 -7.66 15.03 12.69
CA ALA A 210 -6.73 15.08 13.82
C ALA A 210 -5.27 14.70 13.46
N GLY A 211 -5.00 14.33 12.20
CA GLY A 211 -3.69 13.87 11.75
C GLY A 211 -3.36 12.43 12.17
N GLN A 212 -4.35 11.66 12.57
CA GLN A 212 -4.22 10.23 12.90
C GLN A 212 -4.62 9.37 11.70
N CYS A 213 -4.02 8.18 11.60
CA CYS A 213 -4.37 7.20 10.57
C CYS A 213 -5.72 6.56 10.92
N VAL A 214 -6.73 6.77 10.07
CA VAL A 214 -8.07 6.17 10.20
C VAL A 214 -8.20 4.86 9.42
N GLY A 215 -7.22 4.55 8.57
CA GLY A 215 -7.16 3.29 7.85
C GLY A 215 -6.10 3.27 6.75
N VAL A 216 -6.07 2.18 5.99
CA VAL A 216 -5.13 1.94 4.88
C VAL A 216 -5.91 1.84 3.58
N VAL A 217 -5.49 2.57 2.54
CA VAL A 217 -6.11 2.55 1.21
C VAL A 217 -5.99 1.14 0.62
N GLU A 218 -7.12 0.49 0.35
CA GLU A 218 -7.18 -0.84 -0.25
C GLU A 218 -7.26 -0.74 -1.78
N GLY A 219 -8.11 0.16 -2.26
CA GLY A 219 -8.30 0.35 -3.69
C GLY A 219 -9.39 1.36 -4.00
N ILE A 220 -9.76 1.41 -5.27
CA ILE A 220 -10.79 2.31 -5.80
C ILE A 220 -11.89 1.43 -6.38
N VAL A 221 -13.14 1.74 -6.09
CA VAL A 221 -14.26 1.07 -6.74
C VAL A 221 -14.25 1.48 -8.22
N PRO A 222 -14.09 0.51 -9.15
CA PRO A 222 -13.97 0.83 -10.57
C PRO A 222 -15.14 1.67 -11.07
N THR A 223 -14.85 2.62 -11.96
CA THR A 223 -15.92 3.31 -12.68
C THR A 223 -16.51 2.38 -13.72
N ILE A 224 -17.83 2.42 -13.86
CA ILE A 224 -18.57 1.59 -14.81
C ILE A 224 -18.20 1.99 -16.24
N VAL A 225 -17.73 1.02 -17.01
CA VAL A 225 -17.40 1.15 -18.43
C VAL A 225 -18.47 0.45 -19.29
N GLN A 226 -18.47 0.73 -20.60
CA GLN A 226 -19.37 0.06 -21.56
C GLN A 226 -19.21 -1.47 -21.48
N GLY A 227 -20.27 -2.17 -21.05
CA GLY A 227 -20.29 -3.63 -20.85
C GLY A 227 -20.74 -4.08 -19.46
N ASP A 228 -20.82 -3.17 -18.48
CA ASP A 228 -21.42 -3.42 -17.15
C ASP A 228 -22.96 -3.35 -17.22
N ASP A 229 -23.57 -4.26 -17.99
CA ASP A 229 -25.01 -4.32 -18.19
C ASP A 229 -25.76 -4.59 -16.87
N GLU A 230 -26.90 -3.94 -16.68
CA GLU A 230 -27.78 -4.16 -15.53
C GLU A 230 -28.19 -5.64 -15.49
N PRO A 231 -27.90 -6.39 -14.40
CA PRO A 231 -28.29 -7.78 -14.30
C PRO A 231 -29.82 -7.91 -14.26
N GLU A 232 -30.34 -9.05 -14.74
CA GLU A 232 -31.78 -9.29 -14.84
C GLU A 232 -32.46 -9.13 -13.46
N LYS A 233 -33.50 -8.28 -13.40
CA LYS A 233 -34.19 -7.86 -12.16
C LYS A 233 -34.71 -8.99 -11.25
N HIS A 234 -34.85 -10.20 -11.78
CA HIS A 234 -35.24 -11.36 -10.98
C HIS A 234 -34.11 -11.85 -10.05
N ASP A 235 -32.85 -11.51 -10.36
CA ASP A 235 -31.70 -11.78 -9.52
C ASP A 235 -31.48 -10.56 -8.62
N ARG A 236 -32.20 -10.57 -7.50
CA ARG A 236 -32.21 -9.45 -6.55
C ARG A 236 -30.83 -9.19 -5.95
N GLU A 237 -30.02 -10.24 -5.77
CA GLU A 237 -28.71 -10.13 -5.15
C GLU A 237 -27.71 -9.50 -6.13
N ALA A 238 -27.65 -10.00 -7.37
CA ALA A 238 -26.83 -9.39 -8.41
C ALA A 238 -27.24 -7.93 -8.69
N HIS A 239 -28.55 -7.64 -8.70
CA HIS A 239 -29.06 -6.29 -8.91
C HIS A 239 -28.71 -5.34 -7.76
N ALA A 240 -28.80 -5.78 -6.50
CA ALA A 240 -28.40 -4.99 -5.35
C ALA A 240 -26.88 -4.71 -5.34
N ALA A 241 -26.06 -5.71 -5.67
CA ALA A 241 -24.61 -5.55 -5.79
C ALA A 241 -24.24 -4.57 -6.91
N TRP A 242 -24.89 -4.66 -8.08
CA TRP A 242 -24.71 -3.73 -9.18
C TRP A 242 -25.08 -2.29 -8.80
N GLN A 243 -26.24 -2.08 -8.14
CA GLN A 243 -26.63 -0.76 -7.65
C GLN A 243 -25.64 -0.19 -6.62
N MET A 244 -25.13 -1.02 -5.71
CA MET A 244 -24.14 -0.60 -4.74
C MET A 244 -22.82 -0.21 -5.40
N ARG A 245 -22.36 -0.98 -6.40
CA ARG A 245 -21.18 -0.63 -7.21
C ARG A 245 -21.37 0.69 -7.95
N GLN A 246 -22.54 0.91 -8.55
CA GLN A 246 -22.92 2.17 -9.19
C GLN A 246 -22.84 3.35 -8.22
N ALA A 247 -23.39 3.20 -7.02
CA ALA A 247 -23.39 4.25 -6.01
C ALA A 247 -21.99 4.57 -5.47
N LEU A 248 -21.09 3.57 -5.45
CA LEU A 248 -19.74 3.68 -4.91
C LEU A 248 -18.67 3.88 -5.98
N ALA A 249 -19.01 3.92 -7.26
CA ALA A 249 -18.04 4.09 -8.34
C ALA A 249 -17.14 5.31 -8.11
N GLY A 250 -15.83 5.12 -8.24
CA GLY A 250 -14.81 6.15 -7.98
C GLY A 250 -14.55 6.46 -6.51
N HIS A 251 -15.26 5.83 -5.57
CA HIS A 251 -14.94 5.95 -4.15
C HIS A 251 -13.73 5.11 -3.79
N VAL A 252 -13.01 5.56 -2.77
CA VAL A 252 -11.88 4.85 -2.18
C VAL A 252 -12.40 3.86 -1.16
N ALA A 253 -12.05 2.59 -1.32
CA ALA A 253 -12.22 1.56 -0.30
C ALA A 253 -10.97 1.54 0.57
N PHE A 254 -11.14 1.50 1.89
CA PHE A 254 -10.01 1.43 2.81
C PHE A 254 -10.32 0.53 4.01
N ILE A 255 -9.26 -0.06 4.56
CA ILE A 255 -9.33 -0.96 5.70
C ILE A 255 -9.25 -0.10 6.98
N PRO A 256 -10.23 -0.18 7.88
CA PRO A 256 -10.30 0.72 9.03
C PRO A 256 -9.18 0.49 10.04
N ALA A 257 -8.81 1.55 10.78
CA ALA A 257 -7.78 1.50 11.81
C ALA A 257 -8.02 0.44 12.90
N SER A 258 -9.27 0.05 13.16
CA SER A 258 -9.60 -1.04 14.08
C SER A 258 -9.06 -2.38 13.58
N ASP A 259 -9.23 -2.66 12.29
CA ASP A 259 -8.85 -3.93 11.67
C ASP A 259 -7.32 -3.97 11.53
N VAL A 260 -6.71 -2.85 11.14
CA VAL A 260 -5.24 -2.70 11.10
C VAL A 260 -4.62 -2.92 12.49
N ARG A 261 -5.20 -2.34 13.54
CA ARG A 261 -4.70 -2.53 14.91
C ARG A 261 -4.78 -4.00 15.33
N LYS A 262 -5.94 -4.62 15.12
CA LYS A 262 -6.14 -6.03 15.46
C LYS A 262 -5.11 -6.91 14.75
N PHE A 263 -4.84 -6.65 13.48
CA PHE A 263 -3.86 -7.41 12.71
C PHE A 263 -2.41 -7.20 13.17
N ILE A 264 -2.05 -6.01 13.66
CA ILE A 264 -0.73 -5.77 14.27
C ILE A 264 -0.58 -6.54 15.58
N GLU A 265 -1.64 -6.56 16.40
CA GLU A 265 -1.64 -7.23 17.70
C GLU A 265 -1.68 -8.77 17.56
N GLU A 266 -2.41 -9.26 16.56
CA GLU A 266 -2.62 -10.68 16.27
C GLU A 266 -2.43 -10.93 14.76
N PRO A 267 -1.18 -11.02 14.26
CA PRO A 267 -0.92 -11.32 12.86
C PRO A 267 -1.34 -12.76 12.51
N ASP A 268 -1.94 -12.93 11.34
CA ASP A 268 -2.41 -14.23 10.83
C ASP A 268 -1.25 -15.04 10.19
N ASP A 269 -1.28 -15.19 8.86
CA ASP A 269 -0.34 -16.02 8.12
C ASP A 269 1.05 -15.40 8.06
N LEU A 270 2.09 -16.23 7.96
CA LEU A 270 3.49 -15.80 7.83
C LEU A 270 4.10 -16.34 6.55
N LEU A 271 4.63 -15.44 5.74
CA LEU A 271 5.47 -15.72 4.57
C LEU A 271 6.92 -15.34 4.88
N LEU A 272 7.86 -16.22 4.52
CA LEU A 272 9.29 -15.96 4.63
C LEU A 272 9.84 -15.67 3.25
N THR A 273 10.21 -14.41 3.01
CA THR A 273 10.67 -13.95 1.70
C THR A 273 12.19 -13.98 1.58
N GLY A 274 12.66 -14.23 0.36
CA GLY A 274 14.04 -14.02 -0.03
C GLY A 274 14.90 -15.27 0.10
N MET A 275 15.56 -15.61 -1.01
CA MET A 275 16.60 -16.62 -1.05
C MET A 275 17.86 -16.09 -0.38
N GLU A 276 18.50 -16.94 0.42
CA GLU A 276 19.95 -16.88 0.56
C GLU A 276 20.53 -17.18 -0.84
N ILE A 277 20.87 -16.13 -1.59
CA ILE A 277 21.65 -16.30 -2.82
C ILE A 277 22.94 -16.98 -2.39
N PRO A 278 23.25 -18.20 -2.87
CA PRO A 278 24.51 -18.86 -2.53
C PRO A 278 25.65 -17.90 -2.88
N PRO A 279 26.64 -17.71 -2.00
CA PRO A 279 27.65 -16.67 -2.20
C PRO A 279 28.42 -16.79 -3.51
N HIS A 280 28.42 -17.94 -4.19
CA HIS A 280 29.06 -18.13 -5.49
C HIS A 280 28.35 -19.23 -6.30
N ILE A 281 27.84 -18.87 -7.48
CA ILE A 281 27.77 -19.73 -8.67
C ILE A 281 28.47 -18.98 -9.80
#